data_AF-A0A074J1Y9-F1
#
_entry.id   AF-A0A074J1Y9-F1
#
_cell.length_a   1.000
_cell.length_b   1.000
_cell.length_c   1.000
_cell.angle_alpha   90.00
_cell.angle_beta   90.00
_cell.angle_gamma   90.00
#
_symmetry.space_group_name_H-M   'P 1'
#
loop_
_entity.id
_entity.type
_entity.pdbx_description
1 polymer ?
#
loop_
_entity_poly.entity_id
_entity_poly.type
_entity_poly.pdbx_seq_one_letter_code
_entity_poly.pdbx_strand_id
1 'polypeptide(L)' 'MSLITHLNMQDHDGIYERLIAAHQGLDGAQSAALNARLILILMNHIGDAQVLDAAFELAGRAGQEGDEPLTARPISANT' A
#
# COMPACT_ATOMS: atom_id res chain seq x y z
N MET A 1 2.72 -11.42 -16.54
CA MET A 1 2.45 -11.97 -15.18
C MET A 1 1.17 -11.32 -14.67
N SER A 2 0.46 -11.89 -13.69
CA SER A 2 -0.74 -11.23 -13.11
C SER A 2 -0.36 -10.54 -11.80
N LEU A 3 -0.99 -9.39 -11.51
CA LEU A 3 -0.87 -8.72 -10.21
C LEU A 3 -1.37 -9.65 -9.09
N ILE A 4 -0.62 -9.70 -7.98
CA ILE A 4 -0.98 -10.44 -6.76
C ILE A 4 -1.34 -9.43 -5.68
N THR A 5 -2.57 -9.48 -5.19
CA THR A 5 -3.12 -8.54 -4.18
C THR A 5 -3.37 -9.18 -2.82
N HIS A 6 -3.12 -10.49 -2.70
CA HIS A 6 -3.18 -11.22 -1.45
C HIS A 6 -1.77 -11.43 -0.87
N LEU A 7 -1.70 -11.80 0.40
CA LEU A 7 -0.44 -12.08 1.07
C LEU A 7 0.35 -13.17 0.31
N ASN A 8 1.53 -12.81 -0.16
CA ASN A 8 2.42 -13.68 -0.95
C ASN A 8 3.82 -13.83 -0.32
N MET A 9 3.93 -13.61 0.99
CA MET A 9 5.19 -13.63 1.74
C MET A 9 5.13 -14.68 2.85
N GLN A 10 6.21 -15.46 3.00
CA GLN A 10 6.34 -16.46 4.08
C GLN A 10 6.58 -15.80 5.46
N ASP A 11 7.47 -14.80 5.53
CA ASP A 11 7.80 -14.04 6.74
C ASP A 11 7.23 -12.62 6.62
N HIS A 12 5.91 -12.48 6.75
CA HIS A 12 5.27 -11.17 6.62
C HIS A 12 5.65 -10.24 7.79
N ASP A 13 5.62 -10.75 9.01
CA ASP A 13 5.91 -9.97 10.22
C ASP A 13 7.32 -9.38 10.16
N GLY A 14 8.34 -10.20 9.89
CA GLY A 14 9.71 -9.73 9.82
C GLY A 14 9.95 -8.74 8.68
N ILE A 15 9.26 -8.87 7.55
CA ILE A 15 9.33 -7.89 6.46
C ILE A 15 8.68 -6.56 6.87
N TYR A 16 7.51 -6.59 7.51
CA TYR A 16 6.84 -5.39 8.01
C TYR A 16 7.67 -4.67 9.07
N GLU A 17 8.27 -5.41 10.02
CA GLU A 17 9.16 -4.83 11.01
C GLU A 17 10.36 -4.11 10.37
N ARG A 18 11.00 -4.73 9.37
CA ARG A 18 12.12 -4.11 8.64
C ARG A 18 11.69 -2.84 7.88
N LEU A 19 10.49 -2.84 7.31
CA LEU A 19 9.95 -1.64 6.66
C LEU A 19 9.71 -0.52 7.68
N ILE A 20 9.08 -0.81 8.81
CA ILE A 20 8.86 0.18 9.88
C ILE A 20 10.20 0.70 10.41
N ALA A 21 11.17 -0.18 10.63
CA ALA A 21 12.51 0.18 11.07
C ALA A 21 13.19 1.15 10.08
N ALA A 22 12.99 0.96 8.77
CA ALA A 22 13.54 1.85 7.76
C ALA A 22 12.99 3.29 7.84
N HIS A 23 11.83 3.50 8.46
CA HIS A 23 11.23 4.82 8.69
C HIS A 23 11.61 5.47 10.03
N GLN A 24 12.28 4.75 10.93
CA GLN A 24 12.60 5.29 12.26
C GLN A 24 13.53 6.51 12.16
N GLY A 25 13.15 7.60 12.83
CA GLY A 25 13.90 8.85 12.84
C GLY A 25 13.74 9.72 11.59
N LEU A 26 12.90 9.31 10.63
CA LEU A 26 12.55 10.13 9.47
C LEU A 26 11.37 11.04 9.78
N ASP A 27 11.41 12.28 9.28
CA ASP A 27 10.22 13.12 9.22
C ASP A 27 9.27 12.67 8.10
N GLY A 28 8.10 13.30 8.00
CA GLY A 28 7.08 12.93 7.00
C GLY A 28 7.58 13.06 5.55
N ALA A 29 8.40 14.08 5.25
CA ALA A 29 8.91 14.30 3.89
C ALA A 29 9.99 13.26 3.53
N GLN A 30 10.88 12.94 4.46
CA GLN A 30 11.90 11.92 4.33
C GLN A 30 11.28 10.52 4.20
N SER A 31 10.24 10.24 4.98
CA SER A 31 9.46 9.02 4.91
C SER A 31 8.79 8.85 3.53
N ALA A 32 8.17 9.92 3.00
CA ALA A 32 7.60 9.93 1.65
C ALA A 32 8.69 9.72 0.58
N ALA A 33 9.86 10.34 0.72
CA ALA A 33 10.98 10.16 -0.19
C ALA A 33 11.57 8.74 -0.15
N LEU A 34 11.56 8.08 1.02
CA LEU A 34 11.91 6.66 1.13
C LEU A 34 10.92 5.79 0.36
N ASN A 35 9.63 6.00 0.56
CA ASN A 35 8.58 5.25 -0.14
C ASN A 35 8.65 5.42 -1.66
N ALA A 36 8.85 6.65 -2.15
CA ALA A 36 8.99 6.90 -3.59
C ALA A 36 10.16 6.13 -4.21
N ARG A 37 11.32 6.13 -3.54
CA ARG A 37 12.51 5.37 -3.98
C ARG A 37 12.25 3.86 -3.96
N LEU A 38 11.62 3.35 -2.90
CA LEU A 38 11.27 1.94 -2.79
C LEU A 38 10.32 1.51 -3.92
N ILE A 39 9.28 2.31 -4.22
CA ILE A 39 8.35 2.05 -5.32
C ILE A 39 9.11 1.95 -6.64
N LEU A 40 9.99 2.90 -6.95
CA LEU A 40 10.77 2.87 -8.20
C LEU A 40 11.66 1.62 -8.31
N ILE A 41 12.29 1.20 -7.21
CA ILE A 41 13.09 -0.02 -7.16
C ILE A 41 12.22 -1.25 -7.45
N LEU A 42 11.05 -1.34 -6.81
CA LEU A 42 10.12 -2.46 -7.01
C LEU A 42 9.52 -2.47 -8.43
N MET A 43 9.21 -1.30 -8.98
CA MET A 43 8.76 -1.18 -10.38
C MET A 43 9.80 -1.73 -11.35
N ASN A 44 11.07 -1.36 -11.16
CA ASN A 44 12.17 -1.87 -11.98
C ASN A 44 12.35 -3.38 -11.81
N HIS A 45 12.16 -3.91 -10.59
CA HIS A 45 12.24 -5.34 -10.33
C HIS A 45 11.10 -6.13 -10.99
N ILE A 46 9.88 -5.58 -10.99
CA ILE A 46 8.70 -6.20 -11.62
C ILE A 46 8.85 -6.20 -13.15
N GLY A 47 9.22 -5.07 -13.76
CA GLY A 47 9.53 -4.94 -15.19
C GLY A 47 8.39 -5.23 -16.18
N ASP A 48 7.23 -5.70 -15.71
CA ASP A 48 6.06 -6.05 -16.51
C ASP A 48 5.04 -4.89 -16.52
N ALA A 49 4.91 -4.22 -17.67
CA ALA A 49 4.03 -3.07 -17.84
C ALA A 49 2.56 -3.39 -17.50
N GLN A 50 2.06 -4.59 -17.82
CA GLN A 50 0.67 -4.95 -17.54
C GLN A 50 0.41 -5.10 -16.04
N VAL A 51 1.39 -5.63 -15.30
CA VAL A 51 1.30 -5.71 -13.83
C VAL A 51 1.33 -4.32 -13.21
N LEU A 52 2.17 -3.42 -13.73
CA LEU A 52 2.29 -2.05 -13.24
C LEU A 52 1.03 -1.22 -13.52
N ASP A 53 0.46 -1.33 -14.72
CA ASP A 53 -0.79 -0.64 -15.08
C ASP A 53 -1.94 -1.09 -14.17
N ALA A 54 -2.10 -2.40 -13.97
CA ALA A 54 -3.11 -2.94 -13.06
C ALA A 54 -2.90 -2.47 -11.61
N ALA A 55 -1.64 -2.32 -11.16
CA ALA A 55 -1.32 -1.82 -9.84
C ALA A 55 -1.69 -0.34 -9.68
N PHE A 56 -1.44 0.49 -10.70
CA PHE A 56 -1.82 1.91 -10.69
C PHE A 56 -3.33 2.10 -10.66
N GLU A 57 -4.08 1.36 -11.49
CA GLU A 57 -5.54 1.39 -11.48
C GLU A 57 -6.13 0.98 -10.13
N LEU A 58 -5.55 -0.03 -9.48
CA LEU A 58 -6.00 -0.48 -8.17
C LEU A 58 -5.69 0.56 -7.07
N ALA A 59 -4.48 1.11 -7.05
CA ALA A 59 -4.07 2.11 -6.07
C ALA A 59 -4.91 3.40 -6.17
N GLY A 60 -5.26 3.83 -7.40
CA GLY A 60 -6.11 5.00 -7.63
C GLY A 60 -7.52 4.86 -7.04
N ARG A 61 -8.07 3.64 -7.03
CA ARG A 61 -9.40 3.36 -6.45
C ARG A 61 -9.38 3.25 -4.92
N ALA A 62 -8.35 2.63 -4.35
CA ALA A 62 -8.23 2.46 -2.90
C ALA A 62 -8.17 3.79 -2.13
N GLY A 63 -7.62 4.84 -2.74
CA GLY A 63 -7.63 6.21 -2.18
C GLY A 63 -9.01 6.88 -2.17
N GLN A 64 -10.00 6.35 -2.90
CA GLN A 64 -11.35 6.93 -3.03
C GLN A 64 -12.37 6.30 -2.07
N GLU A 65 -12.12 5.07 -1.59
CA GLU A 65 -13.02 4.34 -0.68
C GLU A 65 -12.81 4.68 0.80
N GLY A 66 -11.75 5.44 1.13
CA GLY A 66 -11.35 5.79 2.50
C GLY A 66 -11.81 7.17 3.01
N ASP A 67 -12.61 7.91 2.25
CA ASP A 67 -13.02 9.30 2.58
C ASP A 67 -14.50 9.44 3.02
N GLU A 68 -15.19 8.32 3.30
CA GLU A 68 -16.50 8.39 3.97
C GLU A 68 -16.26 8.62 5.48
N PRO A 69 -16.71 9.74 6.06
CA PRO A 69 -16.49 10.00 7.47
C PRO A 69 -17.17 8.93 8.32
N LEU A 70 -16.45 8.38 9.30
CA LEU A 70 -16.91 7.35 10.25
C LEU A 70 -18.19 7.73 11.04
N THR A 71 -18.70 8.95 10.87
CA THR A 71 -19.96 9.45 11.41
C THR A 71 -21.19 9.13 10.54
N ALA A 72 -21.01 8.65 9.31
CA ALA A 72 -22.11 8.45 8.35
C ALA A 72 -22.75 7.06 8.39
N ARG A 73 -22.24 6.11 9.17
CA ARG A 73 -22.86 4.78 9.29
C ARG A 73 -24.03 4.85 10.29
N PRO A 74 -25.31 4.79 9.85
CA PRO A 74 -26.41 4.61 10.78
C PRO A 74 -26.22 3.26 11.48
N ILE A 75 -26.11 3.31 12.81
CA ILE A 75 -26.30 2.14 13.68
C ILE A 75 -27.76 1.72 13.51
N SER A 76 -28.02 0.89 12.50
CA SER A 76 -29.31 0.22 12.35
C SER A 76 -29.46 -0.68 13.57
N ALA A 77 -30.32 -0.25 14.49
CA ALA A 77 -30.76 -1.00 15.65
C ALA A 77 -31.31 -2.35 15.18
N ASN A 78 -30.62 -3.42 15.52
CA ASN A 78 -31.13 -4.77 15.34
C ASN A 78 -32.02 -5.10 16.54
N THR A 79 -33.34 -5.03 16.32
CA THR A 79 -34.36 -5.70 17.13
C THR A 79 -34.50 -7.14 16.67
#